data_AF-A0A832RHM8-F1
#
_entry.id   AF-A0A832RHM8-F1
#
_cell.length_a   1.000
_cell.length_b   1.000
_cell.length_c   1.000
_cell.angle_alpha   90.00
_cell.angle_beta   90.00
_cell.angle_gamma   90.00
#
_symmetry.space_group_name_H-M   'P 1'
#
loop_
_entity.id
_entity.type
_entity.pdbx_description
1 polymer ?
#
loop_
_entity_poly.entity_id
_entity_poly.type
_entity_poly.pdbx_seq_one_letter_code
_entity_poly.pdbx_strand_id
1 'polypeptide(L)'
;MQKNRELVILPKVGKSGLAKFLSSLESEGIKTVYVDPKSVPPKSKISTIYTSSAAKFVVLEKDMQRIKGKKVGKRFKVQSNTDIEKIFSEAKKGLDFVIIEVADWKIIPLENIIAKLH
;
A
#
# COMPACT_ATOMS: atom_id res chain seq x y z
N MET A 1 -18.54 -12.01 6.74
CA MET A 1 -18.03 -10.64 7.04
C MET A 1 -17.81 -9.92 5.73
N GLN A 2 -18.45 -8.77 5.51
CA GLN A 2 -18.21 -7.97 4.32
C GLN A 2 -16.72 -7.57 4.34
N LYS A 3 -15.95 -7.98 3.32
CA LYS A 3 -14.54 -7.56 3.18
C LYS A 3 -14.55 -6.04 3.04
N ASN A 4 -14.11 -5.34 4.09
CA ASN A 4 -14.01 -3.89 4.07
C ASN A 4 -13.07 -3.49 2.93
N ARG A 5 -13.61 -2.82 1.92
CA ARG A 5 -12.81 -2.13 0.90
C ARG A 5 -12.29 -0.87 1.57
N GLU A 6 -10.97 -0.72 1.63
CA GLU A 6 -10.32 0.46 2.20
C GLU A 6 -9.81 1.36 1.07
N LEU A 7 -10.12 2.65 1.14
CA LEU A 7 -9.55 3.66 0.26
C LEU A 7 -8.24 4.16 0.86
N VAL A 8 -7.15 4.02 0.11
CA VAL A 8 -5.82 4.55 0.46
C VAL A 8 -5.46 5.67 -0.49
N ILE A 9 -5.11 6.83 0.05
CA ILE A 9 -4.83 8.03 -0.75
C ILE A 9 -3.32 8.30 -0.76
N LEU A 10 -2.78 8.59 -1.95
CA LEU A 10 -1.43 9.12 -2.15
C LEU A 10 -1.54 10.65 -2.38
N PRO A 11 -1.31 11.49 -1.35
CA PRO A 11 -1.44 12.93 -1.49
C PRO A 11 -0.44 13.49 -2.50
N LYS A 12 -0.89 14.43 -3.34
CA LYS A 12 -0.05 15.19 -4.29
C LYS A 12 0.11 16.66 -3.89
N VAL A 13 -0.45 17.06 -2.75
CA VAL A 13 -0.33 18.42 -2.21
C VAL A 13 1.10 18.73 -1.78
N GLY A 14 1.49 20.01 -1.84
CA GLY A 14 2.79 20.45 -1.33
C GLY A 14 2.91 20.28 0.19
N LYS A 15 4.17 20.30 0.69
CA LYS A 15 4.48 20.08 2.12
C LYS A 15 3.69 21.00 3.07
N SER A 16 3.53 22.27 2.70
CA SER A 16 2.79 23.26 3.49
C SER A 16 1.29 22.97 3.60
N GLY A 17 0.71 22.32 2.58
CA GLY A 17 -0.72 21.96 2.54
C GLY A 17 -1.02 20.57 3.10
N LEU A 18 0.00 19.74 3.29
CA LEU A 18 -0.18 18.32 3.66
C LEU A 18 -0.93 18.15 4.98
N ALA A 19 -0.59 18.92 6.02
CA ALA A 19 -1.24 18.80 7.32
C ALA A 19 -2.75 19.07 7.23
N LYS A 20 -3.15 20.16 6.54
CA LYS A 20 -4.56 20.49 6.34
C LYS A 20 -5.27 19.40 5.53
N PHE A 21 -4.63 18.90 4.47
CA PHE A 21 -5.18 17.83 3.63
C PHE A 21 -5.41 16.54 4.43
N LEU A 22 -4.45 16.11 5.25
CA LEU A 22 -4.59 14.93 6.09
C LEU A 22 -5.73 15.07 7.10
N SER A 23 -5.88 16.23 7.74
CA SER A 23 -7.02 16.49 8.63
C SER A 23 -8.38 16.39 7.92
N SER A 24 -8.48 16.87 6.67
CA SER A 24 -9.68 16.72 5.85
C SER A 24 -9.97 15.24 5.56
N LEU A 25 -8.95 14.47 5.16
CA LEU A 25 -9.10 13.03 4.92
C LEU A 25 -9.59 12.29 6.17
N GLU A 26 -9.03 12.60 7.35
CA GLU A 26 -9.48 12.02 8.61
C GLU A 26 -10.94 12.36 8.91
N SER A 27 -11.38 13.60 8.63
CA SER A 27 -12.77 14.02 8.82
C SER A 27 -13.75 13.33 7.87
N GLU A 28 -13.28 12.92 6.69
CA GLU A 28 -14.04 12.11 5.73
C GLU A 28 -14.01 10.60 6.06
N GLY A 29 -13.34 10.22 7.15
CA GLY A 29 -13.26 8.84 7.60
C GLY A 29 -12.19 7.99 6.89
N ILE A 30 -11.29 8.62 6.12
CA ILE A 30 -10.14 7.94 5.52
C ILE A 30 -9.11 7.63 6.61
N LYS A 31 -8.75 6.34 6.71
CA LYS A 31 -7.92 5.83 7.80
C LYS A 31 -6.47 5.61 7.42
N THR A 32 -6.17 5.55 6.13
CA THR A 32 -4.86 5.12 5.65
C THR A 32 -4.41 5.95 4.44
N VAL A 33 -3.15 6.40 4.47
CA VAL A 33 -2.52 7.17 3.39
C VAL A 33 -1.16 6.62 3.00
N TYR A 34 -0.76 6.84 1.76
CA TYR A 34 0.58 6.53 1.27
C TYR A 34 1.49 7.76 1.45
N VAL A 35 2.09 7.92 2.62
CA VAL A 35 2.92 9.07 3.00
C VAL A 35 4.01 8.63 3.98
N ASP A 36 5.18 9.27 3.94
CA ASP A 36 6.21 9.10 4.97
C ASP A 36 5.64 9.42 6.36
N PRO A 37 5.70 8.48 7.34
CA PRO A 37 5.30 8.74 8.72
C PRO A 37 5.88 10.03 9.32
N LYS A 38 7.09 10.42 8.92
CA LYS A 38 7.74 11.66 9.40
C LYS A 38 7.05 12.95 8.93
N SER A 39 6.29 12.87 7.84
CA SER A 39 5.54 14.00 7.29
C SER A 39 4.11 14.10 7.85
N VAL A 40 3.70 13.13 8.68
CA VAL A 40 2.37 13.12 9.31
C VAL A 40 2.46 13.85 10.66
N PRO A 41 1.54 14.79 10.96
CA PRO A 41 1.50 15.45 12.26
C PRO A 41 1.35 14.43 13.40
N PRO A 42 2.08 14.56 14.52
CA PRO A 42 2.04 13.59 15.63
C PRO A 42 0.65 13.36 16.25
N LYS A 43 -0.27 14.31 16.10
CA LYS A 43 -1.64 14.23 16.61
C LYS A 43 -2.61 13.49 15.67
N SER A 44 -2.20 13.21 14.44
CA SER A 44 -3.03 12.51 13.45
C SER A 44 -3.15 11.03 13.82
N LYS A 45 -4.34 10.47 13.63
CA LYS A 45 -4.64 9.05 13.85
C LYS A 45 -4.54 8.25 12.54
N ILE A 46 -4.24 8.91 11.43
CA ILE A 46 -4.14 8.28 10.12
C ILE A 46 -2.96 7.31 10.08
N SER A 47 -3.23 6.09 9.60
CA SER A 47 -2.21 5.08 9.39
C SER A 47 -1.45 5.35 8.09
N THR A 48 -0.18 4.96 8.05
CA THR A 48 0.67 5.17 6.87
C THR A 48 1.08 3.84 6.23
N ILE A 49 1.04 3.85 4.89
CA ILE A 49 1.71 2.88 4.03
C ILE A 49 2.92 3.58 3.42
N TYR A 50 4.13 3.11 3.71
CA TYR A 50 5.34 3.73 3.17
C TYR A 50 6.53 2.78 3.20
N THR A 51 7.61 3.16 2.55
CA THR A 51 8.84 2.34 2.48
C THR A 51 9.65 2.37 3.78
N SER A 52 9.41 3.35 4.65
CA SER A 52 10.06 3.45 5.96
C SER A 52 9.53 2.42 6.95
N SER A 53 10.43 1.87 7.77
CA SER A 53 10.12 0.97 8.91
C SER A 53 9.24 1.62 9.99
N ALA A 54 9.18 2.95 10.03
CA ALA A 54 8.31 3.70 10.93
C ALA A 54 6.83 3.57 10.55
N ALA A 55 6.51 3.17 9.30
CA ALA A 55 5.14 3.02 8.85
C ALA A 55 4.42 1.88 9.56
N LYS A 56 3.08 1.95 9.56
CA LYS A 56 2.24 0.84 10.04
C LYS A 56 2.28 -0.32 9.05
N PHE A 57 2.21 0.00 7.76
CA PHE A 57 2.37 -0.93 6.65
C PHE A 57 3.63 -0.57 5.89
N VAL A 58 4.62 -1.45 5.93
CA VAL A 58 5.94 -1.20 5.33
C VAL A 58 5.96 -1.76 3.91
N VAL A 59 6.34 -0.93 2.95
CA VAL A 59 6.53 -1.35 1.54
C VAL A 59 8.01 -1.62 1.31
N LEU A 60 8.35 -2.89 1.10
CA LEU A 60 9.71 -3.28 0.78
C LEU A 60 10.07 -2.82 -0.64
N GLU A 61 11.12 -2.02 -0.75
CA GLU A 61 11.85 -1.83 -2.01
C GLU A 61 12.89 -2.94 -2.19
N LYS A 62 13.52 -3.00 -3.36
CA LYS A 62 14.52 -4.04 -3.66
C LYS A 62 15.57 -4.06 -2.54
N ASP A 63 15.90 -5.27 -2.07
CA ASP A 63 16.96 -5.55 -1.09
C ASP A 63 16.67 -5.26 0.40
N MET A 64 15.44 -4.85 0.77
CA MET A 64 15.07 -4.76 2.19
C MET A 64 14.60 -6.09 2.79
N GLN A 65 15.25 -6.48 3.90
CA GLN A 65 14.83 -7.63 4.70
C GLN A 65 13.49 -7.38 5.41
N ARG A 66 12.73 -8.46 5.60
CA ARG A 66 11.45 -8.41 6.31
C ARG A 66 11.63 -7.88 7.74
N ILE A 67 10.81 -6.90 8.10
CA ILE A 67 10.78 -6.33 9.45
C ILE A 67 9.81 -7.16 10.30
N LYS A 68 10.34 -7.87 11.31
CA LYS A 68 9.51 -8.65 12.25
C LYS A 68 8.54 -7.73 13.00
N GLY A 69 7.30 -8.20 13.19
CA GLY A 69 6.25 -7.46 13.92
C GLY A 69 5.55 -6.34 13.14
N LYS A 70 5.90 -6.14 11.86
CA LYS A 70 5.22 -5.18 10.96
C LYS A 70 4.48 -5.92 9.87
N LYS A 71 3.39 -5.32 9.38
CA LYS A 71 2.75 -5.77 8.14
C LYS A 71 3.59 -5.28 6.98
N VAL A 72 4.15 -6.21 6.21
CA VAL A 72 5.05 -5.92 5.09
C VAL A 72 4.37 -6.24 3.77
N GLY A 73 4.62 -5.42 2.76
CA GLY A 73 4.15 -5.65 1.41
C GLY A 73 5.14 -5.16 0.38
N LYS A 74 4.87 -5.44 -0.89
CA LYS A 74 5.75 -5.08 -2.00
C LYS A 74 4.93 -4.50 -3.15
N ARG A 75 5.50 -3.52 -3.85
CA ARG A 75 4.89 -2.95 -5.06
C ARG A 75 5.36 -3.70 -6.30
N PHE A 76 4.42 -4.03 -7.17
CA PHE A 76 4.65 -4.70 -8.45
C PHE A 76 4.01 -3.90 -9.56
N LYS A 77 4.76 -3.70 -10.65
CA LYS A 77 4.20 -3.22 -11.90
C LYS A 77 3.91 -4.42 -12.79
N VAL A 78 2.64 -4.58 -13.17
CA VAL A 78 2.17 -5.71 -13.97
C VAL A 78 2.01 -5.25 -15.41
N GLN A 79 2.83 -5.83 -16.28
CA GLN A 79 2.79 -5.58 -17.73
C GLN A 79 2.54 -6.87 -18.50
N SER A 80 2.81 -8.03 -17.89
CA SER A 80 2.70 -9.35 -18.50
C SER A 80 2.22 -10.42 -17.52
N ASN A 81 1.84 -11.59 -18.03
CA ASN A 81 1.53 -12.76 -17.20
C ASN A 81 2.73 -13.25 -16.37
N THR A 82 3.95 -13.05 -16.85
CA THR A 82 5.17 -13.40 -16.09
C THR A 82 5.30 -12.53 -14.83
N ASP A 83 4.81 -11.30 -14.84
CA ASP A 83 4.83 -10.45 -13.64
C ASP A 83 3.80 -10.92 -12.60
N ILE A 84 2.68 -11.47 -13.06
CA ILE A 84 1.68 -12.13 -12.21
C ILE A 84 2.31 -13.32 -11.47
N GLU A 85 3.10 -14.15 -12.16
CA GLU A 85 3.82 -15.27 -11.52
C GLU A 85 4.85 -14.81 -10.48
N LYS A 86 5.57 -13.71 -10.75
CA LYS A 86 6.50 -13.11 -9.77
C LYS A 86 5.76 -12.62 -8.52
N ILE A 87 4.56 -12.05 -8.66
CA ILE A 87 3.74 -11.64 -7.51
C ILE A 87 3.45 -12.85 -6.62
N PHE A 88 3.07 -14.00 -7.19
CA PHE A 88 2.80 -15.21 -6.41
C PHE A 88 4.04 -15.76 -5.73
N SER A 89 5.18 -15.79 -6.43
CA SER A 89 6.42 -16.32 -5.85
C SER A 89 6.87 -15.47 -4.65
N GLU A 90 6.70 -14.16 -4.73
CA GLU A 90 7.00 -13.23 -3.63
C GLU A 90 5.95 -13.30 -2.53
N ALA A 91 4.66 -13.42 -2.85
CA ALA A 91 3.59 -13.58 -1.86
C ALA A 91 3.79 -14.85 -1.02
N LYS A 92 4.19 -15.96 -1.65
CA LYS A 92 4.54 -17.23 -0.96
C LYS A 92 5.70 -17.10 0.01
N LYS A 93 6.56 -16.07 -0.13
CA LYS A 93 7.62 -15.76 0.85
C LYS A 93 7.08 -15.07 2.11
N GLY A 94 5.77 -14.89 2.23
CA GLY A 94 5.09 -14.39 3.42
C GLY A 94 4.90 -12.88 3.45
N LEU A 95 4.58 -12.27 2.30
CA LEU A 95 4.10 -10.88 2.26
C LEU A 95 2.70 -10.79 2.88
N ASP A 96 2.45 -9.76 3.69
CA ASP A 96 1.14 -9.49 4.28
C ASP A 96 0.19 -8.77 3.31
N PHE A 97 0.75 -8.03 2.34
CA PHE A 97 -0.01 -7.37 1.27
C PHE A 97 0.84 -7.16 0.00
N VAL A 98 0.17 -6.87 -1.11
CA VAL A 98 0.82 -6.46 -2.37
C VAL A 98 0.19 -5.17 -2.89
N ILE A 99 1.00 -4.30 -3.50
CA ILE A 99 0.51 -3.12 -4.22
C ILE A 99 0.70 -3.38 -5.70
N ILE A 100 -0.39 -3.43 -6.46
CA ILE A 100 -0.37 -3.72 -7.89
C ILE A 100 -0.54 -2.41 -8.67
N GLU A 101 0.43 -2.09 -9.51
CA GLU A 101 0.34 -1.04 -10.53
C GLU A 101 0.13 -1.72 -11.89
N VAL A 102 -0.99 -1.45 -12.55
CA VAL A 102 -1.27 -1.93 -13.91
C VAL A 102 -1.19 -0.76 -14.89
N ALA A 103 -0.61 -1.00 -16.08
CA ALA A 103 -0.61 0.00 -17.15
C ALA A 103 -2.01 0.15 -17.77
N ASP A 104 -2.74 -0.97 -17.91
CA ASP A 104 -4.12 -1.02 -18.36
C ASP A 104 -5.00 -1.54 -17.22
N TRP A 105 -6.12 -0.88 -16.94
CA TRP A 105 -7.11 -1.27 -15.91
C TRP A 105 -7.91 -2.55 -16.24
N LYS A 106 -7.41 -3.38 -17.17
CA LYS A 106 -8.11 -4.60 -17.62
C LYS A 106 -8.42 -5.47 -16.41
N ILE A 107 -9.72 -5.77 -16.26
CA ILE A 107 -10.29 -6.48 -15.11
C ILE A 107 -9.70 -7.90 -15.00
N ILE A 108 -9.39 -8.55 -16.13
CA ILE A 108 -8.94 -9.95 -16.19
C ILE A 108 -7.59 -10.20 -15.45
N PRO A 109 -6.50 -9.44 -15.71
CA PRO A 109 -5.28 -9.54 -14.91
C PRO A 109 -5.51 -9.40 -13.40
N LEU A 110 -6.38 -8.48 -12.98
CA LEU A 110 -6.66 -8.24 -11.56
C LEU A 110 -7.46 -9.40 -10.93
N GLU A 111 -8.46 -9.91 -11.63
CA GLU A 111 -9.23 -11.08 -11.19
C GLU A 111 -8.33 -12.30 -10.99
N ASN A 112 -7.41 -12.56 -11.94
CA ASN A 112 -6.46 -13.66 -11.82
C ASN A 112 -5.51 -13.52 -10.62
N ILE A 113 -5.07 -12.29 -10.33
CA ILE A 113 -4.25 -12.01 -9.15
C ILE A 113 -5.05 -12.27 -7.87
N ILE A 114 -6.28 -11.75 -7.79
CA ILE A 114 -7.15 -11.92 -6.63
C ILE A 114 -7.45 -13.40 -6.40
N ALA A 115 -7.85 -14.15 -7.44
CA ALA A 115 -8.26 -15.55 -7.33
C ALA A 115 -7.15 -16.47 -6.81
N LYS A 116 -5.89 -16.17 -7.14
CA LYS A 116 -4.74 -17.00 -6.76
C LYS A 116 -4.04 -16.55 -5.47
N LEU A 117 -4.29 -15.32 -5.00
CA LEU A 117 -3.81 -14.84 -3.69
C LEU A 117 -4.79 -15.16 -2.55
N HIS A 118 -5.96 -15.71 -2.86
CA HIS A 118 -7.05 -15.95 -1.91
C HIS A 118 -7.01 -17.31 -1.23
#